data_AF-A0A949CPQ6-F1
#
_entry.id   AF-A0A949CPQ6-F1
#
_cell.length_a   1.000
_cell.length_b   1.000
_cell.length_c   1.000
_cell.angle_alpha   90.00
_cell.angle_beta   90.00
_cell.angle_gamma   90.00
#
_symmetry.space_group_name_H-M   'P 1'
#
loop_
_entity.id
_entity.type
_entity.pdbx_description
1 polymer ?
#
loop_
_entity_poly.entity_id
_entity_poly.type
_entity_poly.pdbx_seq_one_letter_code
_entity_poly.pdbx_strand_id
1 'polypeptide(L)'
;MDIFQKAQQLAQDYLKGFSTADALQVRMLQEDTENKLLGNKGLGYGESVLGPQFKKELKKAGISARQTPVQFLGAYTSRALIDVANDGTRTYWWRWNHPLAIAQRGVEMGVNKNVLSSPTLRAGVALAVATPAIAAAGTYDITNPEEQFRPKGFAQSYSEKGAEDRRKTGQPTQELFERFFLGRTGDPLKYATAKEEIPDLTPERYANYMRFLYQEKGLGGLGIVKGTMENLEGKPELRMLGYPVNAPMVGGFAGGTLLANVAARTASSPKQKAVRALAGAITGSVGGVMAGNVINEVVASGNRPTLMTQQEYQNISPGRI
;
A
#
# COMPACT_ATOMS: atom_id res chain seq x y z
N MET A 1 -6.41 10.70 43.62
CA MET A 1 -5.99 9.77 42.55
C MET A 1 -4.82 10.42 41.83
N ASP A 2 -3.65 9.80 41.92
CA ASP A 2 -2.39 10.30 41.35
C ASP A 2 -2.48 10.37 39.82
N ILE A 3 -1.76 11.30 39.19
CA ILE A 3 -1.70 11.49 37.74
C ILE A 3 -1.24 10.20 37.05
N PHE A 4 -0.28 9.48 37.65
CA PHE A 4 0.18 8.18 37.16
C PHE A 4 -0.92 7.11 37.19
N GLN A 5 -1.71 7.05 38.26
CA GLN A 5 -2.83 6.12 38.39
C GLN A 5 -3.93 6.43 37.38
N LYS A 6 -4.22 7.71 37.13
CA LYS A 6 -5.15 8.13 36.07
C LYS A 6 -4.65 7.74 34.68
N ALA A 7 -3.37 7.95 34.37
CA ALA A 7 -2.79 7.57 33.09
C ALA A 7 -2.83 6.04 32.86
N GLN A 8 -2.52 5.25 33.88
CA GLN A 8 -2.63 3.79 33.82
C GLN A 8 -4.08 3.34 33.61
N GLN A 9 -5.04 3.94 34.32
CA GLN A 9 -6.45 3.63 34.15
C GLN A 9 -6.94 3.94 32.73
N LEU A 10 -6.56 5.10 32.18
CA LEU A 10 -6.89 5.46 30.79
C LEU A 10 -6.30 4.47 29.78
N ALA A 11 -5.05 4.04 29.98
CA ALA A 11 -4.43 3.03 29.12
C ALA A 11 -5.15 1.67 29.21
N GLN A 12 -5.52 1.25 30.43
CA GLN A 12 -6.28 0.01 30.64
C GLN A 12 -7.66 0.07 30.00
N ASP A 13 -8.38 1.19 30.16
CA ASP A 13 -9.68 1.40 29.53
C ASP A 13 -9.59 1.41 28.01
N TYR A 14 -8.55 2.05 27.46
CA TYR A 14 -8.31 2.02 26.02
C TYR A 14 -8.07 0.58 25.52
N LEU A 15 -7.19 -0.17 26.19
CA LEU A 15 -6.88 -1.57 25.83
C LEU A 15 -8.09 -2.50 26.00
N LYS A 16 -8.91 -2.26 27.03
CA LYS A 16 -10.17 -3.00 27.24
C LYS A 16 -11.14 -2.76 26.09
N GLY A 17 -11.32 -1.52 25.68
CA GLY A 17 -12.14 -1.17 24.52
C GLY A 17 -11.65 -1.80 23.23
N PHE A 18 -10.35 -1.68 22.97
CA PHE A 18 -9.68 -2.25 21.80
C PHE A 18 -9.83 -3.77 21.73
N SER A 19 -9.53 -4.49 22.81
CA SER A 19 -9.65 -5.96 22.89
C SER A 19 -11.10 -6.45 22.79
N THR A 20 -12.04 -5.71 23.38
CA THR A 20 -13.47 -6.02 23.29
C THR A 20 -13.97 -5.90 21.85
N ALA A 21 -13.57 -4.84 21.14
CA ALA A 21 -13.91 -4.66 19.73
C ALA A 21 -13.29 -5.74 18.84
N ASP A 22 -12.04 -6.13 19.09
CA ASP A 22 -11.39 -7.22 18.36
C ASP A 22 -12.15 -8.55 18.51
N ALA A 23 -12.53 -8.90 19.75
CA ALA A 23 -13.31 -10.10 20.04
C ALA A 23 -14.74 -10.05 19.48
N LEU A 24 -15.39 -8.88 19.48
CA LEU A 24 -16.69 -8.69 18.84
C LEU A 24 -16.61 -8.94 17.33
N GLN A 25 -15.58 -8.40 16.67
CA GLN A 25 -15.38 -8.59 15.24
C GLN A 25 -15.07 -10.05 14.88
N VAL A 26 -14.35 -10.80 15.74
CA VAL A 26 -14.22 -12.26 15.56
C VAL A 26 -15.58 -12.95 15.49
N ARG A 27 -16.50 -12.60 16.41
CA ARG A 27 -17.85 -13.19 16.45
C ARG A 27 -18.66 -12.79 15.23
N MET A 28 -18.67 -11.50 14.88
CA MET A 28 -19.36 -11.00 13.69
C MET A 28 -18.90 -11.71 12.42
N LEU A 29 -17.59 -11.93 12.26
CA LEU A 29 -17.01 -12.65 11.13
C LEU A 29 -17.30 -14.17 11.13
N GLN A 30 -17.56 -14.76 12.29
CA GLN A 30 -17.96 -16.16 12.40
C GLN A 30 -19.47 -16.33 12.11
N GLU A 31 -20.29 -15.34 12.46
CA GLU A 31 -21.74 -15.34 12.27
C GLU A 31 -22.15 -15.02 10.82
N ASP A 32 -21.34 -14.28 10.05
CA ASP A 32 -21.57 -13.89 8.65
C ASP A 32 -21.44 -15.05 7.62
N THR A 33 -21.95 -16.22 8.02
CA THR A 33 -21.95 -17.51 7.31
C THR A 33 -22.80 -17.52 6.04
N GLU A 34 -23.60 -16.48 5.78
CA GLU A 34 -24.53 -16.40 4.64
C GLU A 34 -23.90 -15.84 3.36
N ASN A 35 -22.73 -15.19 3.41
CA ASN A 35 -22.02 -14.74 2.21
C ASN A 35 -21.20 -15.89 1.55
N LYS A 36 -21.92 -16.94 1.11
CA LYS A 36 -21.37 -18.15 0.47
C LYS A 36 -20.54 -17.90 -0.80
N LEU A 37 -20.60 -16.71 -1.39
CA LEU A 37 -19.85 -16.39 -2.62
C LEU A 37 -18.36 -16.11 -2.41
N LEU A 38 -17.87 -15.84 -1.19
CA LEU A 38 -16.48 -15.38 -0.99
C LEU A 38 -15.61 -16.17 -0.02
N GLY A 39 -16.15 -17.24 0.58
CA GLY A 39 -15.39 -18.15 1.42
C GLY A 39 -14.89 -17.48 2.71
N ASN A 40 -14.99 -18.21 3.80
CA ASN A 40 -14.73 -17.79 5.16
C ASN A 40 -13.21 -17.59 5.45
N LYS A 41 -12.43 -16.93 4.57
CA LYS A 41 -10.96 -17.03 4.47
C LYS A 41 -10.16 -15.70 4.48
N GLY A 42 -10.74 -14.55 4.83
CA GLY A 42 -10.06 -13.23 4.70
C GLY A 42 -10.10 -12.30 5.92
N LEU A 43 -9.73 -11.02 5.73
CA LEU A 43 -9.69 -9.92 6.72
C LEU A 43 -11.08 -9.42 7.20
N GLY A 44 -12.17 -10.00 6.70
CA GLY A 44 -13.52 -9.54 7.01
C GLY A 44 -14.02 -8.45 6.07
N TYR A 45 -14.21 -8.81 4.80
CA TYR A 45 -14.56 -7.87 3.74
C TYR A 45 -15.91 -7.17 4.02
N GLY A 46 -15.97 -5.84 3.87
CA GLY A 46 -17.19 -5.04 4.14
C GLY A 46 -17.34 -4.52 5.57
N GLU A 47 -16.34 -4.74 6.42
CA GLU A 47 -16.34 -4.30 7.81
C GLU A 47 -15.91 -2.82 7.97
N SER A 48 -16.75 -1.91 7.47
CA SER A 48 -16.58 -0.45 7.61
C SER A 48 -16.75 0.03 9.06
N VAL A 49 -16.02 1.08 9.46
CA VAL A 49 -16.25 1.85 10.69
C VAL A 49 -17.62 2.53 10.72
N LEU A 50 -18.22 2.76 9.54
CA LEU A 50 -19.55 3.35 9.40
C LEU A 50 -20.67 2.33 9.58
N GLY A 51 -20.35 1.03 9.63
CA GLY A 51 -21.31 -0.06 9.73
C GLY A 51 -22.24 0.06 10.96
N PRO A 52 -23.57 0.05 10.80
CA PRO A 52 -24.50 0.21 11.92
C PRO A 52 -24.52 -1.00 12.86
N GLN A 53 -24.16 -2.19 12.38
CA GLN A 53 -24.12 -3.42 13.19
C GLN A 53 -23.02 -3.36 14.26
N PHE A 54 -21.81 -2.93 13.90
CA PHE A 54 -20.71 -2.77 14.86
C PHE A 54 -21.09 -1.81 15.99
N LYS A 55 -21.76 -0.68 15.67
CA LYS A 55 -22.26 0.28 16.67
C LYS A 55 -23.26 -0.35 17.63
N LYS A 56 -24.17 -1.20 17.11
CA LYS A 56 -25.16 -1.92 17.92
C LYS A 56 -24.49 -2.93 18.86
N GLU A 57 -23.58 -3.74 18.34
CA GLU A 57 -22.86 -4.76 19.13
C GLU A 57 -21.92 -4.14 20.17
N LEU A 58 -21.25 -3.04 19.83
CA LEU A 58 -20.41 -2.31 20.77
C LEU A 58 -21.23 -1.72 21.93
N LYS A 59 -22.42 -1.18 21.62
CA LYS A 59 -23.36 -0.69 22.64
C LYS A 59 -23.88 -1.82 23.52
N LYS A 60 -24.18 -3.00 22.96
CA LYS A 60 -24.56 -4.21 23.73
C LYS A 60 -23.43 -4.66 24.67
N ALA A 61 -22.18 -4.48 24.27
CA ALA A 61 -21.01 -4.74 25.11
C ALA A 61 -20.75 -3.65 26.18
N GLY A 62 -21.67 -2.69 26.36
CA GLY A 62 -21.55 -1.62 27.35
C GLY A 62 -20.56 -0.51 26.98
N ILE A 63 -20.07 -0.50 25.74
CA ILE A 63 -19.13 0.52 25.26
C ILE A 63 -19.88 1.62 24.51
N SER A 64 -19.75 2.88 24.96
CA SER A 64 -20.37 4.03 24.31
C SER A 64 -19.54 5.30 24.49
N ALA A 65 -19.63 6.22 23.53
CA ALA A 65 -18.90 7.49 23.58
C ALA A 65 -19.22 8.34 24.81
N ARG A 66 -20.43 8.21 25.38
CA ARG A 66 -20.88 9.00 26.53
C ARG A 66 -20.54 8.37 27.88
N GLN A 67 -20.66 7.05 27.99
CA GLN A 67 -20.49 6.36 29.28
C GLN A 67 -19.06 5.83 29.47
N THR A 68 -18.41 5.40 28.39
CA THR A 68 -17.09 4.77 28.41
C THR A 68 -16.22 5.32 27.27
N PRO A 69 -15.95 6.64 27.23
CA PRO A 69 -15.33 7.32 26.10
C PRO A 69 -13.97 6.75 25.69
N VAL A 70 -13.15 6.33 26.66
CA VAL A 70 -11.80 5.81 26.41
C VAL A 70 -11.84 4.38 25.85
N GLN A 71 -12.73 3.54 26.36
CA GLN A 71 -13.00 2.22 25.79
C GLN A 71 -13.60 2.36 24.38
N PHE A 72 -14.49 3.34 24.18
CA PHE A 72 -15.05 3.65 22.86
C PHE A 72 -13.96 4.06 21.86
N LEU A 73 -13.00 4.91 22.27
CA LEU A 73 -11.85 5.28 21.45
C LEU A 73 -10.99 4.07 21.09
N GLY A 74 -10.66 3.21 22.06
CA GLY A 74 -9.92 1.97 21.79
C GLY A 74 -10.66 1.04 20.82
N ALA A 75 -11.97 0.89 20.99
CA ALA A 75 -12.81 0.08 20.13
C ALA A 75 -12.84 0.60 18.68
N TYR A 76 -13.03 1.92 18.50
CA TYR A 76 -13.02 2.54 17.17
C TYR A 76 -11.64 2.55 16.54
N THR A 77 -10.57 2.55 17.33
CA THR A 77 -9.21 2.42 16.79
C THR A 77 -8.99 1.01 16.23
N SER A 78 -9.39 -0.04 16.95
CA SER A 78 -9.38 -1.42 16.42
C SER A 78 -10.18 -1.52 15.12
N ARG A 79 -11.40 -0.95 15.10
CA ARG A 79 -12.26 -0.96 13.92
C ARG A 79 -11.65 -0.21 12.74
N ALA A 80 -11.10 0.99 12.97
CA ALA A 80 -10.49 1.79 11.92
C ALA A 80 -9.26 1.11 11.32
N LEU A 81 -8.43 0.45 12.15
CA LEU A 81 -7.29 -0.34 11.65
C LEU A 81 -7.75 -1.45 10.70
N ILE A 82 -8.81 -2.16 11.08
CA ILE A 82 -9.40 -3.22 10.25
C ILE A 82 -9.96 -2.62 8.95
N ASP A 83 -10.74 -1.55 9.05
CA ASP A 83 -11.34 -0.85 7.91
C ASP A 83 -10.30 -0.35 6.88
N VAL A 84 -9.20 0.24 7.36
CA VAL A 84 -8.09 0.68 6.50
C VAL A 84 -7.38 -0.50 5.85
N ALA A 85 -7.18 -1.61 6.58
CA ALA A 85 -6.47 -2.78 6.07
C ALA A 85 -7.32 -3.67 5.16
N ASN A 86 -8.64 -3.66 5.32
CA ASN A 86 -9.57 -4.50 4.58
C ASN A 86 -10.41 -3.72 3.56
N ASP A 87 -10.15 -2.42 3.40
CA ASP A 87 -10.92 -1.50 2.55
C ASP A 87 -12.42 -1.47 2.88
N GLY A 88 -12.83 -1.66 4.14
CA GLY A 88 -14.22 -1.87 4.54
C GLY A 88 -15.20 -0.78 4.10
N THR A 89 -14.81 0.49 4.25
CA THR A 89 -15.58 1.68 3.84
C THR A 89 -15.53 1.90 2.32
N ARG A 90 -14.51 1.37 1.64
CA ARG A 90 -14.31 1.46 0.18
C ARG A 90 -14.86 0.25 -0.58
N THR A 91 -15.15 -0.85 0.13
CA THR A 91 -15.39 -2.20 -0.38
C THR A 91 -16.46 -2.25 -1.47
N TYR A 92 -17.55 -1.50 -1.35
CA TYR A 92 -18.63 -1.55 -2.34
C TYR A 92 -18.32 -0.82 -3.65
N TRP A 93 -17.37 0.13 -3.64
CA TRP A 93 -17.00 0.92 -4.81
C TRP A 93 -15.71 0.42 -5.51
N TRP A 94 -14.81 -0.26 -4.78
CA TRP A 94 -13.42 -0.55 -5.21
C TRP A 94 -13.03 -2.02 -5.40
N ARG A 95 -13.89 -2.96 -4.97
CA ARG A 95 -13.57 -4.41 -4.90
C ARG A 95 -13.12 -5.04 -6.21
N TRP A 96 -13.45 -4.44 -7.35
CA TRP A 96 -13.21 -5.03 -8.68
C TRP A 96 -12.42 -4.12 -9.63
N ASN A 97 -11.99 -2.96 -9.16
CA ASN A 97 -11.54 -1.85 -9.98
C ASN A 97 -10.32 -1.10 -9.39
N HIS A 98 -9.71 -1.61 -8.32
CA HIS A 98 -8.44 -1.08 -7.82
C HIS A 98 -7.42 -2.20 -7.55
N PRO A 99 -6.17 -2.13 -8.08
CA PRO A 99 -5.17 -3.20 -7.89
C PRO A 99 -4.78 -3.45 -6.44
N LEU A 100 -4.93 -2.44 -5.57
CA LEU A 100 -4.76 -2.63 -4.13
C LEU A 100 -5.76 -3.63 -3.55
N ALA A 101 -7.01 -3.68 -4.03
CA ALA A 101 -7.98 -4.66 -3.57
C ALA A 101 -7.59 -6.09 -4.00
N ILE A 102 -6.95 -6.25 -5.16
CA ILE A 102 -6.41 -7.53 -5.66
C ILE A 102 -5.17 -7.94 -4.87
N ALA A 103 -4.23 -7.01 -4.65
CA ALA A 103 -3.04 -7.25 -3.84
C ALA A 103 -3.40 -7.60 -2.39
N GLN A 104 -4.38 -6.89 -1.83
CA GLN A 104 -4.94 -7.16 -0.51
C GLN A 104 -5.58 -8.54 -0.45
N ARG A 105 -6.26 -9.01 -1.52
CA ARG A 105 -6.72 -10.40 -1.59
C ARG A 105 -5.55 -11.41 -1.57
N GLY A 106 -4.44 -11.09 -2.22
CA GLY A 106 -3.21 -11.89 -2.14
C GLY A 106 -2.64 -11.95 -0.71
N VAL A 107 -2.60 -10.81 -0.01
CA VAL A 107 -2.21 -10.74 1.41
C VAL A 107 -3.19 -11.51 2.30
N GLU A 108 -4.49 -11.36 2.08
CA GLU A 108 -5.54 -12.10 2.81
C GLU A 108 -5.40 -13.61 2.67
N MET A 109 -5.09 -14.09 1.46
CA MET A 109 -4.87 -15.50 1.20
C MET A 109 -3.63 -16.04 1.91
N GLY A 110 -2.61 -15.21 2.08
CA GLY A 110 -1.38 -15.62 2.75
C GLY A 110 -1.39 -15.42 4.26
N VAL A 111 -2.00 -14.34 4.80
CA VAL A 111 -2.11 -14.10 6.26
C VAL A 111 -3.18 -14.99 6.86
N ASN A 112 -2.77 -16.16 7.33
CA ASN A 112 -3.68 -17.24 7.71
C ASN A 112 -4.38 -16.97 9.05
N LYS A 113 -5.73 -16.95 9.06
CA LYS A 113 -6.56 -16.79 10.27
C LYS A 113 -6.34 -17.86 11.35
N ASN A 114 -5.89 -19.05 10.96
CA ASN A 114 -5.58 -20.14 11.88
C ASN A 114 -4.23 -19.91 12.60
N VAL A 115 -3.38 -19.05 12.03
CA VAL A 115 -2.10 -18.65 12.63
C VAL A 115 -2.28 -17.36 13.43
N LEU A 116 -3.06 -16.40 12.90
CA LEU A 116 -3.40 -15.12 13.52
C LEU A 116 -4.92 -14.98 13.65
N SER A 117 -5.46 -15.34 14.81
CA SER A 117 -6.92 -15.32 15.03
C SER A 117 -7.50 -13.92 15.18
N SER A 118 -6.75 -12.99 15.78
CA SER A 118 -7.17 -11.59 15.99
C SER A 118 -7.32 -10.85 14.65
N PRO A 119 -8.52 -10.34 14.31
CA PRO A 119 -8.75 -9.52 13.11
C PRO A 119 -7.89 -8.26 13.11
N THR A 120 -7.74 -7.58 14.26
CA THR A 120 -6.94 -6.36 14.36
C THR A 120 -5.45 -6.65 14.14
N LEU A 121 -4.96 -7.77 14.67
CA LEU A 121 -3.58 -8.19 14.42
C LEU A 121 -3.34 -8.51 12.94
N ARG A 122 -4.28 -9.21 12.29
CA ARG A 122 -4.20 -9.48 10.85
C ARG A 122 -4.20 -8.19 10.04
N ALA A 123 -5.02 -7.21 10.42
CA ALA A 123 -5.03 -5.89 9.82
C ALA A 123 -3.68 -5.17 9.98
N GLY A 124 -3.12 -5.17 11.19
CA GLY A 124 -1.79 -4.60 11.45
C GLY A 124 -0.68 -5.27 10.64
N VAL A 125 -0.70 -6.60 10.52
CA VAL A 125 0.22 -7.37 9.67
C VAL A 125 0.03 -7.03 8.19
N ALA A 126 -1.21 -6.93 7.71
CA ALA A 126 -1.49 -6.56 6.33
C ALA A 126 -0.95 -5.17 5.99
N LEU A 127 -1.13 -4.18 6.88
CA LEU A 127 -0.58 -2.83 6.71
C LEU A 127 0.96 -2.82 6.73
N ALA A 128 1.56 -3.62 7.62
CA ALA A 128 3.01 -3.79 7.70
C ALA A 128 3.61 -4.41 6.41
N VAL A 129 2.87 -5.30 5.76
CA VAL A 129 3.24 -5.83 4.44
C VAL A 129 3.02 -4.78 3.34
N ALA A 130 1.85 -4.14 3.33
CA ALA A 130 1.42 -3.28 2.24
C ALA A 130 2.21 -1.97 2.17
N THR A 131 2.56 -1.35 3.31
CA THR A 131 3.15 -0.01 3.33
C THR A 131 4.51 0.05 2.58
N PRO A 132 5.48 -0.85 2.82
CA PRO A 132 6.72 -0.84 2.04
C PRO A 132 6.51 -1.26 0.59
N ALA A 133 5.63 -2.25 0.34
CA ALA A 133 5.34 -2.75 -1.00
C ALA A 133 4.71 -1.68 -1.90
N ILE A 134 3.77 -0.90 -1.37
CA ILE A 134 3.12 0.20 -2.10
C ILE A 134 4.09 1.37 -2.30
N ALA A 135 4.91 1.71 -1.31
CA ALA A 135 5.95 2.72 -1.48
C ALA A 135 6.87 2.37 -2.68
N ALA A 136 7.28 1.11 -2.74
CA ALA A 136 8.12 0.59 -3.82
C ALA A 136 7.43 0.53 -5.19
N ALA A 137 6.10 0.59 -5.23
CA ALA A 137 5.34 0.69 -6.48
C ALA A 137 5.55 2.03 -7.20
N GLY A 138 6.10 3.04 -6.50
CA GLY A 138 6.25 4.41 -7.03
C GLY A 138 4.97 5.25 -6.88
N THR A 139 4.00 4.79 -6.09
CA THR A 139 2.76 5.55 -5.80
C THR A 139 3.05 6.74 -4.89
N TYR A 140 4.03 6.61 -3.99
CA TYR A 140 4.54 7.66 -3.13
C TYR A 140 6.01 7.41 -2.78
N ASP A 141 6.73 8.48 -2.48
CA ASP A 141 8.14 8.45 -2.07
C ASP A 141 8.27 8.82 -0.59
N ILE A 142 8.53 7.81 0.25
CA ILE A 142 8.69 7.99 1.70
C ILE A 142 9.88 8.90 2.07
N THR A 143 10.82 9.11 1.14
CA THR A 143 11.98 9.98 1.34
C THR A 143 11.69 11.44 1.03
N ASN A 144 10.48 11.76 0.55
CA ASN A 144 10.05 13.10 0.18
C ASN A 144 8.88 13.64 1.05
N PRO A 145 9.01 13.71 2.38
CA PRO A 145 7.92 14.16 3.25
C PRO A 145 7.55 15.65 3.05
N GLU A 146 8.51 16.47 2.62
CA GLU A 146 8.31 17.91 2.41
C GLU A 146 7.27 18.19 1.31
N GLU A 147 7.19 17.31 0.33
CA GLU A 147 6.20 17.37 -0.76
C GLU A 147 5.14 16.27 -0.62
N GLN A 148 4.78 15.94 0.63
CA GLN A 148 3.68 15.02 0.95
C GLN A 148 3.89 13.62 0.36
N PHE A 149 5.16 13.18 0.25
CA PHE A 149 5.55 11.89 -0.32
C PHE A 149 5.28 11.77 -1.83
N ARG A 150 5.33 12.88 -2.55
CA ARG A 150 5.20 12.89 -4.01
C ARG A 150 6.37 12.12 -4.65
N PRO A 151 6.09 11.20 -5.58
CA PRO A 151 7.14 10.54 -6.33
C PRO A 151 7.77 11.48 -7.37
N LYS A 152 9.06 11.29 -7.61
CA LYS A 152 9.85 12.10 -8.55
C LYS A 152 9.24 12.06 -9.95
N GLY A 153 9.25 13.20 -10.63
CA GLY A 153 8.68 13.36 -11.97
C GLY A 153 7.17 13.49 -12.01
N PHE A 154 6.45 13.49 -10.88
CA PHE A 154 4.99 13.67 -10.81
C PHE A 154 4.59 14.98 -10.13
N ALA A 155 3.46 15.55 -10.51
CA ALA A 155 2.91 16.78 -9.95
C ALA A 155 1.94 16.48 -8.80
N GLN A 156 1.73 17.46 -7.92
CA GLN A 156 0.61 17.44 -6.97
C GLN A 156 -0.70 17.67 -7.73
N SER A 157 -1.73 16.90 -7.39
CA SER A 157 -3.07 16.99 -7.98
C SER A 157 -3.73 18.33 -7.67
N TYR A 158 -3.46 18.88 -6.48
CA TYR A 158 -3.99 20.16 -5.99
C TYR A 158 -2.96 21.30 -6.05
N SER A 159 -2.08 21.27 -7.04
CA SER A 159 -1.25 22.43 -7.40
C SER A 159 -2.12 23.61 -7.85
N GLU A 160 -1.74 24.83 -7.50
CA GLU A 160 -2.47 26.03 -7.92
C GLU A 160 -2.53 26.12 -9.45
N LYS A 161 -3.69 26.52 -9.99
CA LYS A 161 -3.88 26.61 -11.44
C LYS A 161 -2.94 27.67 -12.01
N GLY A 162 -2.06 27.24 -12.92
CA GLY A 162 -1.06 28.12 -13.53
C GLY A 162 0.24 28.24 -12.73
N ALA A 163 0.41 27.52 -11.61
CA ALA A 163 1.67 27.47 -10.89
C ALA A 163 2.80 26.97 -11.80
N GLU A 164 3.92 27.70 -11.80
CA GLU A 164 5.15 27.28 -12.47
C GLU A 164 5.71 26.00 -11.83
N ASP A 165 5.68 25.96 -10.50
CA ASP A 165 6.08 24.79 -9.71
C ASP A 165 4.85 23.99 -9.26
N ARG A 166 4.63 22.85 -9.91
CA ARG A 166 3.52 21.93 -9.59
C ARG A 166 3.88 20.87 -8.55
N ARG A 167 5.03 20.98 -7.89
CA ARG A 167 5.44 20.09 -6.77
C ARG A 167 4.82 20.49 -5.45
N LYS A 168 4.28 21.71 -5.37
CA LYS A 168 3.59 22.25 -4.21
C LYS A 168 2.08 22.09 -4.35
N THR A 169 1.43 21.83 -3.23
CA THR A 169 -0.03 21.68 -3.14
C THR A 169 -0.61 22.81 -2.31
N GLY A 170 -1.75 23.36 -2.76
CA GLY A 170 -2.55 24.27 -1.94
C GLY A 170 -3.46 23.52 -0.95
N GLN A 171 -3.57 22.19 -1.09
CA GLN A 171 -4.47 21.35 -0.30
C GLN A 171 -3.75 20.09 0.21
N PRO A 172 -2.82 20.23 1.18
CA PRO A 172 -1.98 19.12 1.63
C PRO A 172 -2.78 17.96 2.23
N THR A 173 -3.89 18.24 2.91
CA THR A 173 -4.76 17.19 3.48
C THR A 173 -5.45 16.37 2.39
N GLN A 174 -6.01 17.03 1.38
CA GLN A 174 -6.66 16.37 0.24
C GLN A 174 -5.63 15.57 -0.57
N GLU A 175 -4.45 16.12 -0.80
CA GLU A 175 -3.37 15.45 -1.52
C GLU A 175 -2.92 14.15 -0.82
N LEU A 176 -2.67 14.22 0.50
CA LEU A 176 -2.34 13.04 1.30
C LEU A 176 -3.47 12.02 1.29
N PHE A 177 -4.73 12.47 1.39
CA PHE A 177 -5.88 11.58 1.29
C PHE A 177 -5.90 10.89 -0.08
N GLU A 178 -5.84 11.61 -1.20
CA GLU A 178 -5.87 10.97 -2.51
C GLU A 178 -4.67 10.06 -2.77
N ARG A 179 -3.48 10.42 -2.29
CA ARG A 179 -2.27 9.61 -2.48
C ARG A 179 -2.33 8.30 -1.71
N PHE A 180 -2.64 8.35 -0.41
CA PHE A 180 -2.66 7.16 0.45
C PHE A 180 -3.98 6.40 0.43
N PHE A 181 -5.10 7.11 0.28
CA PHE A 181 -6.43 6.51 0.26
C PHE A 181 -6.90 6.19 -1.16
N LEU A 182 -6.65 7.08 -2.14
CA LEU A 182 -7.05 6.82 -3.53
C LEU A 182 -5.92 6.21 -4.39
N GLY A 183 -4.71 6.05 -3.85
CA GLY A 183 -3.58 5.52 -4.61
C GLY A 183 -3.16 6.41 -5.78
N ARG A 184 -3.52 7.70 -5.76
CA ARG A 184 -3.27 8.63 -6.87
C ARG A 184 -1.85 9.19 -6.78
N THR A 185 -1.04 8.85 -7.77
CA THR A 185 0.33 9.34 -7.93
C THR A 185 0.39 10.81 -8.34
N GLY A 186 -0.58 11.26 -9.14
CA GLY A 186 -0.56 12.56 -9.83
C GLY A 186 -0.23 12.43 -11.32
N ASP A 187 -0.29 13.54 -12.05
CA ASP A 187 0.13 13.61 -13.46
C ASP A 187 1.65 13.81 -13.57
N PRO A 188 2.33 13.36 -14.63
CA PRO A 188 3.73 13.69 -14.85
C PRO A 188 3.97 15.22 -14.88
N LEU A 189 5.09 15.64 -14.28
CA LEU A 189 5.61 17.00 -14.43
C LEU A 189 5.99 17.27 -15.88
N LYS A 190 6.05 18.55 -16.26
CA LYS A 190 6.62 18.96 -17.56
C LYS A 190 8.06 18.47 -17.68
N TYR A 191 8.51 18.15 -18.90
CA TYR A 191 9.84 17.58 -19.15
C TYR A 191 10.97 18.34 -18.44
N ALA A 192 11.02 19.67 -18.53
CA ALA A 192 12.07 20.48 -17.91
C ALA A 192 12.15 20.26 -16.39
N THR A 193 11.02 20.35 -15.69
CA THR A 193 10.95 20.12 -14.23
C THR A 193 11.17 18.66 -13.87
N ALA A 194 10.67 17.72 -14.68
CA ALA A 194 10.92 16.29 -14.48
C ALA A 194 12.41 15.95 -14.63
N LYS A 195 13.12 16.62 -15.55
CA LYS A 195 14.56 16.46 -15.77
C LYS A 195 15.40 16.99 -14.62
N GLU A 196 14.95 18.04 -13.93
CA GLU A 196 15.60 18.53 -12.71
C GLU A 196 15.60 17.47 -11.60
N GLU A 197 14.52 16.68 -11.50
CA GLU A 197 14.39 15.63 -10.48
C GLU A 197 14.98 14.29 -10.90
N ILE A 198 15.02 14.03 -12.21
CA ILE A 198 15.49 12.79 -12.83
C ILE A 198 16.57 13.19 -13.85
N PRO A 199 17.84 13.39 -13.41
CA PRO A 199 18.89 13.94 -14.25
C PRO A 199 19.22 13.10 -15.49
N ASP A 200 18.92 11.81 -15.49
CA ASP A 200 19.13 10.89 -16.62
C ASP A 200 17.93 10.84 -17.60
N LEU A 201 16.85 11.59 -17.34
CA LEU A 201 15.63 11.58 -18.18
C LEU A 201 15.88 12.13 -19.59
N THR A 202 15.75 11.28 -20.60
CA THR A 202 15.86 11.71 -22.00
C THR A 202 14.51 12.25 -22.51
N PRO A 203 14.51 13.18 -23.49
CA PRO A 203 13.27 13.65 -24.11
C PRO A 203 12.46 12.50 -24.72
N GLU A 204 13.16 11.52 -25.30
CA GLU A 204 12.56 10.33 -25.90
C GLU A 204 11.88 9.45 -24.84
N ARG A 205 12.55 9.17 -23.71
CA ARG A 205 11.97 8.40 -22.60
C ARG A 205 10.73 9.09 -22.04
N TYR A 206 10.79 10.42 -21.88
CA TYR A 206 9.64 11.21 -21.44
C TYR A 206 8.48 11.14 -22.44
N ALA A 207 8.74 11.34 -23.74
CA ALA A 207 7.72 11.28 -24.77
C ALA A 207 7.08 9.88 -24.88
N ASN A 208 7.89 8.82 -24.79
CA ASN A 208 7.42 7.44 -24.76
C ASN A 208 6.52 7.19 -23.54
N TYR A 209 6.90 7.69 -22.37
CA TYR A 209 6.09 7.54 -21.17
C TYR A 209 4.76 8.33 -21.23
N MET A 210 4.77 9.53 -21.80
CA MET A 210 3.54 10.31 -22.03
C MET A 210 2.61 9.61 -23.02
N ARG A 211 3.15 9.00 -24.08
CA ARG A 211 2.38 8.17 -25.03
C ARG A 211 1.78 6.96 -24.32
N PHE A 212 2.56 6.26 -23.50
CA PHE A 212 2.10 5.13 -22.68
C PHE A 212 0.93 5.53 -21.76
N LEU A 213 1.02 6.66 -21.07
CA LEU A 213 -0.03 7.09 -20.14
C LEU A 213 -1.31 7.50 -20.86
N TYR A 214 -1.21 8.37 -21.87
CA TYR A 214 -2.37 9.07 -22.43
C TYR A 214 -2.88 8.51 -23.77
N GLN A 215 -2.03 7.85 -24.56
CA GLN A 215 -2.38 7.40 -25.91
C GLN A 215 -2.52 5.88 -26.00
N GLU A 216 -1.75 5.12 -25.22
CA GLU A 216 -1.84 3.66 -25.28
C GLU A 216 -3.12 3.15 -24.63
N LYS A 217 -3.83 2.30 -25.38
CA LYS A 217 -5.06 1.66 -24.95
C LYS A 217 -4.82 0.34 -24.20
N GLY A 218 -3.57 -0.10 -24.04
CA GLY A 218 -3.22 -1.30 -23.27
C GLY A 218 -3.85 -2.61 -23.79
N LEU A 219 -3.67 -3.68 -23.00
CA LEU A 219 -4.26 -4.99 -23.24
C LEU A 219 -5.79 -4.90 -23.20
N GLY A 220 -6.45 -5.29 -24.29
CA GLY A 220 -7.91 -5.24 -24.43
C GLY A 220 -8.49 -3.89 -24.88
N GLY A 221 -7.65 -2.90 -25.23
CA GLY A 221 -8.09 -1.67 -25.90
C GLY A 221 -8.85 -0.65 -25.04
N LEU A 222 -9.00 -0.91 -23.74
CA LEU A 222 -9.75 -0.08 -22.78
C LEU A 222 -8.86 0.68 -21.78
N GLY A 223 -7.55 0.54 -21.88
CA GLY A 223 -6.57 1.17 -21.00
C GLY A 223 -6.50 0.56 -19.60
N ILE A 224 -7.14 -0.59 -19.38
CA ILE A 224 -7.28 -1.24 -18.07
C ILE A 224 -5.94 -1.85 -17.63
N VAL A 225 -5.20 -2.48 -18.52
CA VAL A 225 -3.86 -2.99 -18.23
C VAL A 225 -2.91 -2.45 -19.28
N LYS A 226 -1.93 -1.66 -18.85
CA LYS A 226 -0.88 -1.10 -19.72
C LYS A 226 0.47 -1.56 -19.19
N GLY A 227 1.44 -1.81 -20.07
CA GLY A 227 2.82 -2.07 -19.65
C GLY A 227 3.79 -1.22 -20.45
N THR A 228 4.83 -0.73 -19.80
CA THR A 228 5.99 -0.11 -20.44
C THR A 228 7.25 -0.75 -19.89
N MET A 229 8.28 -0.88 -20.75
CA MET A 229 9.60 -1.34 -20.32
C MET A 229 10.42 -0.21 -19.67
N GLU A 230 10.04 1.04 -19.90
CA GLU A 230 10.69 2.21 -19.32
C GLU A 230 9.64 3.22 -18.84
N ASN A 231 9.66 3.49 -17.54
CA ASN A 231 8.97 4.62 -16.93
C ASN A 231 9.88 5.86 -16.86
N LEU A 232 9.44 6.93 -16.17
CA LEU A 232 10.25 8.15 -16.03
C LEU A 232 11.65 7.89 -15.44
N GLU A 233 11.78 6.89 -14.56
CA GLU A 233 13.04 6.48 -13.94
C GLU A 233 13.80 5.42 -14.76
N GLY A 234 13.31 5.04 -15.95
CA GLY A 234 13.94 4.01 -16.79
C GLY A 234 13.81 2.59 -16.23
N LYS A 235 12.68 2.30 -15.56
CA LYS A 235 12.34 0.98 -15.02
C LYS A 235 11.07 0.43 -15.67
N PRO A 236 10.91 -0.91 -15.77
CA PRO A 236 9.66 -1.53 -16.21
C PRO A 236 8.51 -1.20 -15.27
N GLU A 237 7.36 -0.87 -15.84
CA GLU A 237 6.15 -0.51 -15.11
C GLU A 237 4.91 -1.11 -15.79
N LEU A 238 4.18 -1.94 -15.04
CA LEU A 238 2.83 -2.34 -15.40
C LEU A 238 1.87 -1.39 -14.71
N ARG A 239 0.80 -0.96 -15.37
CA ARG A 239 -0.30 -0.23 -14.76
C ARG A 239 -1.58 -1.01 -14.91
N MET A 240 -2.32 -1.13 -13.82
CA MET A 240 -3.68 -1.66 -13.81
C MET A 240 -4.62 -0.55 -13.35
N LEU A 241 -5.58 -0.15 -14.19
CA LEU A 241 -6.53 0.93 -13.92
C LEU A 241 -5.84 2.23 -13.46
N GLY A 242 -4.70 2.54 -14.09
CA GLY A 242 -3.89 3.72 -13.79
C GLY A 242 -2.91 3.56 -12.62
N TYR A 243 -3.02 2.49 -11.83
CA TYR A 243 -2.18 2.26 -10.65
C TYR A 243 -0.93 1.43 -11.01
N PRO A 244 0.28 1.83 -10.58
CA PRO A 244 1.52 1.12 -10.90
C PRO A 244 1.63 -0.21 -10.14
N VAL A 245 2.07 -1.24 -10.85
CA VAL A 245 2.35 -2.59 -10.37
C VAL A 245 3.74 -2.96 -10.92
N ASN A 246 4.68 -3.22 -10.03
CA ASN A 246 6.06 -3.52 -10.41
C ASN A 246 6.62 -4.69 -9.58
N ALA A 247 7.75 -5.25 -10.00
CA ALA A 247 8.38 -6.37 -9.29
C ALA A 247 8.69 -6.05 -7.80
N PRO A 248 9.16 -4.84 -7.43
CA PRO A 248 9.31 -4.44 -6.03
C PRO A 248 8.02 -4.55 -5.20
N MET A 249 6.90 -4.06 -5.72
CA MET A 249 5.59 -4.15 -5.05
C MET A 249 5.18 -5.61 -4.85
N VAL A 250 5.24 -6.41 -5.92
CA VAL A 250 4.89 -7.84 -5.87
C VAL A 250 5.79 -8.59 -4.90
N GLY A 251 7.10 -8.33 -4.96
CA GLY A 251 8.10 -8.88 -4.06
C GLY A 251 7.83 -8.52 -2.60
N GLY A 252 7.51 -7.25 -2.31
CA GLY A 252 7.17 -6.79 -0.97
C GLY A 252 5.92 -7.47 -0.41
N PHE A 253 4.86 -7.58 -1.21
CA PHE A 253 3.65 -8.29 -0.80
C PHE A 253 3.92 -9.78 -0.52
N ALA A 254 4.64 -10.45 -1.43
CA ALA A 254 4.95 -11.87 -1.31
C ALA A 254 5.90 -12.16 -0.12
N GLY A 255 7.00 -11.42 -0.04
CA GLY A 255 8.01 -11.56 1.01
C GLY A 255 7.45 -11.24 2.39
N GLY A 256 6.71 -10.14 2.52
CA GLY A 256 6.10 -9.72 3.78
C GLY A 256 5.08 -10.74 4.28
N THR A 257 4.21 -11.22 3.38
CA THR A 257 3.21 -12.22 3.74
C THR A 257 3.84 -13.55 4.13
N LEU A 258 4.86 -14.01 3.39
CA LEU A 258 5.57 -15.26 3.68
C LEU A 258 6.25 -15.21 5.06
N LEU A 259 7.08 -14.18 5.30
CA LEU A 259 7.81 -14.08 6.56
C LEU A 259 6.91 -13.79 7.76
N ALA A 260 5.81 -13.04 7.59
CA ALA A 260 4.82 -12.89 8.65
C ALA A 260 4.30 -14.24 9.15
N ASN A 261 3.97 -15.15 8.22
CA ASN A 261 3.46 -16.48 8.57
C ASN A 261 4.51 -17.40 9.16
N VAL A 262 5.69 -17.46 8.56
CA VAL A 262 6.81 -18.27 9.08
C VAL A 262 7.17 -17.80 10.49
N ALA A 263 7.37 -16.49 10.68
CA ALA A 263 7.73 -15.92 11.98
C ALA A 263 6.63 -16.17 13.04
N ALA A 264 5.35 -16.01 12.67
CA ALA A 264 4.24 -16.32 13.57
C ALA A 264 4.20 -17.80 13.99
N ARG A 265 4.48 -18.74 13.10
CA ARG A 265 4.48 -20.18 13.40
C ARG A 265 5.60 -20.61 14.35
N THR A 266 6.71 -19.87 14.39
CA THR A 266 7.82 -20.15 15.31
C THR A 266 7.56 -19.71 16.77
N ALA A 267 6.45 -19.02 17.03
CA ALA A 267 6.10 -18.53 18.37
C ALA A 267 5.11 -19.45 19.09
N SER A 268 5.33 -19.64 20.40
CA SER A 268 4.49 -20.50 21.25
C SER A 268 3.32 -19.75 21.89
N SER A 269 3.47 -18.46 22.22
CA SER A 269 2.41 -17.66 22.85
C SER A 269 1.71 -16.68 21.89
N PRO A 270 0.43 -16.32 22.12
CA PRO A 270 -0.28 -15.35 21.28
C PRO A 270 0.43 -13.99 21.15
N LYS A 271 1.02 -13.48 22.25
CA LYS A 271 1.79 -12.22 22.22
C LYS A 271 3.05 -12.33 21.36
N GLN A 272 3.79 -13.43 21.49
CA GLN A 272 4.97 -13.66 20.65
C GLN A 272 4.58 -13.85 19.18
N LYS A 273 3.48 -14.55 18.89
CA LYS A 273 2.94 -14.67 17.54
C LYS A 273 2.67 -13.30 16.93
N ALA A 274 2.04 -12.39 17.68
CA ALA A 274 1.77 -11.03 17.23
C ALA A 274 3.04 -10.24 16.90
N VAL A 275 3.99 -10.19 17.85
CA VAL A 275 5.24 -9.46 17.67
C VAL A 275 6.05 -10.03 16.50
N ARG A 276 6.18 -11.36 16.42
CA ARG A 276 6.93 -12.02 15.35
C ARG A 276 6.25 -11.90 13.98
N ALA A 277 4.92 -11.97 13.94
CA ALA A 277 4.18 -11.76 12.69
C ALA A 277 4.40 -10.34 12.14
N LEU A 278 4.30 -9.33 12.99
CA LEU A 278 4.55 -7.93 12.61
C LEU A 278 6.00 -7.71 12.18
N ALA A 279 6.96 -8.20 12.97
CA ALA A 279 8.38 -8.09 12.63
C ALA A 279 8.69 -8.82 11.30
N GLY A 280 8.15 -10.02 11.12
CA GLY A 280 8.29 -10.81 9.89
C GLY A 280 7.64 -10.13 8.68
N ALA A 281 6.48 -9.50 8.87
CA ALA A 281 5.78 -8.75 7.83
C ALA A 281 6.63 -7.60 7.29
N ILE A 282 7.13 -6.75 8.18
CA ILE A 282 7.96 -5.59 7.81
C ILE A 282 9.26 -6.07 7.16
N THR A 283 9.96 -7.00 7.83
CA THR A 283 11.26 -7.53 7.34
C THR A 283 11.11 -8.18 5.97
N GLY A 284 10.08 -9.00 5.80
CA GLY A 284 9.82 -9.69 4.53
C GLY A 284 9.39 -8.74 3.43
N SER A 285 8.62 -7.69 3.76
CA SER A 285 8.19 -6.71 2.77
C SER A 285 9.37 -5.89 2.27
N VAL A 286 10.22 -5.40 3.18
CA VAL A 286 11.45 -4.69 2.81
C VAL A 286 12.41 -5.60 2.02
N GLY A 287 12.65 -6.83 2.47
CA GLY A 287 13.50 -7.78 1.75
C GLY A 287 12.95 -8.15 0.37
N GLY A 288 11.64 -8.31 0.25
CA GLY A 288 10.95 -8.57 -1.01
C GLY A 288 11.01 -7.39 -1.97
N VAL A 289 10.88 -6.16 -1.48
CA VAL A 289 11.07 -4.92 -2.26
C VAL A 289 12.51 -4.85 -2.80
N MET A 290 13.51 -5.13 -1.97
CA MET A 290 14.92 -5.14 -2.40
C MET A 290 15.17 -6.18 -3.48
N ALA A 291 14.68 -7.41 -3.31
CA ALA A 291 14.78 -8.46 -4.32
C ALA A 291 14.07 -8.06 -5.63
N GLY A 292 12.88 -7.48 -5.53
CA GLY A 292 12.14 -6.97 -6.68
C GLY A 292 12.84 -5.81 -7.39
N ASN A 293 13.55 -4.94 -6.67
CA ASN A 293 14.38 -3.89 -7.25
C ASN A 293 15.53 -4.48 -8.07
N VAL A 294 16.19 -5.53 -7.57
CA VAL A 294 17.24 -6.25 -8.33
C VAL A 294 16.66 -6.86 -9.60
N ILE A 295 15.51 -7.54 -9.52
CA ILE A 295 14.83 -8.11 -10.70
C ILE A 295 14.49 -7.00 -11.71
N ASN A 296 13.92 -5.89 -11.25
CA ASN A 296 13.57 -4.76 -12.12
C ASN A 296 14.81 -4.17 -12.80
N GLU A 297 15.94 -4.03 -12.11
CA GLU A 297 17.19 -3.52 -12.69
C GLU A 297 17.81 -4.51 -13.67
N VAL A 298 17.73 -5.82 -13.42
CA VAL A 298 18.16 -6.85 -14.38
C VAL A 298 17.32 -6.79 -15.67
N VAL A 299 16.00 -6.63 -15.54
CA VAL A 299 15.12 -6.46 -16.71
C VAL A 299 15.38 -5.12 -17.41
N ALA A 300 15.61 -4.04 -16.65
CA ALA A 300 15.91 -2.72 -17.22
C ALA A 300 17.25 -2.72 -17.97
N SER A 301 18.30 -3.26 -17.37
CA SER A 301 19.64 -3.34 -17.97
C SER A 301 19.67 -4.19 -19.24
N GLY A 302 18.86 -5.25 -19.32
CA GLY A 302 18.72 -6.03 -20.55
C GLY A 302 18.04 -5.29 -21.72
N ASN A 303 17.34 -4.18 -21.45
CA ASN A 303 16.66 -3.37 -22.46
C ASN A 303 17.35 -2.02 -22.74
N ARG A 304 18.33 -1.61 -21.93
CA ARG A 304 19.10 -0.39 -22.20
C ARG A 304 20.09 -0.65 -23.33
N PRO A 305 20.25 0.27 -24.30
CA PRO A 305 21.31 0.16 -25.28
C PRO A 305 22.65 0.11 -24.55
N THR A 306 23.36 -1.01 -24.66
CA THR A 306 24.73 -1.14 -24.18
C THR A 306 25.60 -0.22 -25.01
N LEU A 307 25.98 0.92 -24.43
CA LEU A 307 27.04 1.74 -24.99
C LEU A 307 28.29 0.88 -25.07
N MET A 308 28.93 0.84 -26.24
CA MET A 308 30.23 0.21 -26.41
C MET A 308 31.18 0.69 -25.31
N THR A 309 31.86 -0.25 -24.68
CA THR A 309 32.92 0.04 -23.72
C THR A 309 34.02 0.88 -24.40
N GLN A 310 34.82 1.63 -23.63
CA GLN A 310 35.92 2.39 -24.23
C GLN A 310 36.90 1.50 -25.02
N GLN A 311 37.06 0.23 -24.62
CA GLN A 311 37.83 -0.76 -25.38
C GLN A 311 37.17 -1.14 -26.72
N GLU A 312 35.85 -1.26 -26.76
CA GLU A 312 35.13 -1.52 -28.02
C GLU A 312 35.19 -0.32 -28.97
N TYR A 313 35.13 0.90 -28.46
CA TYR A 313 35.35 2.13 -29.24
C TYR A 313 36.75 2.19 -29.86
N GLN A 314 37.78 1.75 -29.13
CA GLN A 314 39.16 1.68 -29.63
C GLN A 314 39.36 0.59 -30.70
N ASN A 315 38.46 -0.40 -30.76
CA ASN A 315 38.49 -1.49 -31.73
C ASN A 315 37.56 -1.26 -32.94
N ILE A 316 36.88 -0.11 -33.04
CA ILE A 316 36.15 0.28 -34.25
C ILE A 316 37.18 0.62 -35.33
N SER A 317 37.45 -0.34 -36.22
CA SER A 317 38.37 -0.17 -37.33
C SER A 317 37.83 0.87 -38.32
N PRO A 318 38.65 1.81 -38.86
CA PRO A 318 38.20 2.91 -39.73
C PRO A 318 37.52 2.54 -41.05
N GLY A 319 37.31 1.25 -41.34
CA GLY A 319 36.77 0.74 -42.60
C GLY A 319 35.26 0.41 -42.60
N ARG A 320 34.51 0.80 -41.56
CA ARG A 320 33.04 0.64 -41.50
C ARG A 320 32.36 1.98 -41.18
N ILE A 321 32.43 2.91 -42.12
CA ILE A 321 31.45 4.00 -42.29
C ILE A 321 31.14 4.06 -43.78
#